data_AF-A0A2G8L520-F1
#
_entry.id   AF-A0A2G8L520-F1
#
_cell.length_a   1.000
_cell.length_b   1.000
_cell.length_c   1.000
_cell.angle_alpha   90.00
_cell.angle_beta   90.00
_cell.angle_gamma   90.00
#
_symmetry.space_group_name_H-M   'P 1'
#
loop_
_entity.id
_entity.type
_entity.pdbx_description
1 polymer ?
#
loop_
_entity_poly.entity_id
_entity_poly.type
_entity_poly.pdbx_seq_one_letter_code
_entity_poly.pdbx_strand_id
1 'polypeptide(L)'
;MLSVPYGDWFEHVLPFWELRDEPNVLFLKYEDLKKDLKKSVAQIRTFLEKPITEDQLDDICKGSTFQKMKENPKANPDLFDWTPGKDWKKPTGKHIQFLRKGQVGDWKNLFTVAQSERFDEIYNDKLKGTGLTFQFE
;
A
#
# COMPACT_ATOMS: atom_id res chain seq x y z
N MET A 1 -16.87 21.37 -6.53
CA MET A 1 -16.50 19.94 -6.46
C MET A 1 -15.12 19.90 -5.82
N LEU A 2 -14.96 19.23 -4.67
CA LEU A 2 -13.64 19.17 -4.01
C LEU A 2 -12.71 18.33 -4.90
N SER A 3 -11.60 18.91 -5.35
CA SER A 3 -10.58 18.19 -6.11
C SER A 3 -9.85 17.24 -5.18
N VAL A 4 -9.85 15.95 -5.48
CA VAL A 4 -9.02 14.97 -4.78
C VAL A 4 -7.58 15.13 -5.30
N PRO A 5 -6.56 15.27 -4.42
CA PRO A 5 -5.17 15.29 -4.85
C PRO A 5 -4.83 14.07 -5.70
N TYR A 6 -4.04 14.26 -6.75
CA TYR A 6 -3.63 13.22 -7.73
C TYR A 6 -4.75 12.64 -8.62
N GLY A 7 -6.01 13.08 -8.48
CA GLY A 7 -7.08 12.79 -9.43
C GLY A 7 -7.82 11.47 -9.19
N ASP A 8 -8.36 10.90 -10.27
CA ASP A 8 -9.15 9.67 -10.24
C ASP A 8 -8.25 8.42 -10.12
N TRP A 9 -8.65 7.49 -9.24
CA TRP A 9 -7.85 6.30 -8.94
C TRP A 9 -7.76 5.33 -10.13
N PHE A 10 -8.84 5.16 -10.92
CA PHE A 10 -8.85 4.27 -12.07
C PHE A 10 -7.95 4.82 -13.18
N GLU A 11 -8.04 6.13 -13.44
CA GLU A 11 -7.16 6.84 -14.40
C GLU A 11 -5.68 6.79 -13.97
N HIS A 12 -5.39 6.65 -12.68
CA HIS A 12 -4.03 6.43 -12.20
C HIS A 12 -3.57 4.98 -12.38
N VAL A 13 -4.38 3.99 -11.99
CA VAL A 13 -3.94 2.58 -11.92
C VAL A 13 -3.93 1.90 -13.29
N LEU A 14 -4.91 2.15 -14.14
CA LEU A 14 -5.06 1.44 -15.42
C LEU A 14 -3.89 1.66 -16.38
N PRO A 15 -3.34 2.88 -16.57
CA PRO A 15 -2.16 3.06 -17.41
C PRO A 15 -0.94 2.24 -16.93
N PHE A 16 -0.71 2.13 -15.62
CA PHE A 16 0.36 1.27 -15.10
C PHE A 16 0.06 -0.23 -15.28
N TRP A 17 -1.22 -0.61 -15.24
CA TRP A 17 -1.62 -1.98 -15.50
C TRP A 17 -1.38 -2.39 -16.96
N GLU A 18 -1.58 -1.50 -17.93
CA GLU A 18 -1.25 -1.77 -19.33
C GLU A 18 0.25 -1.91 -19.57
N LEU A 19 1.07 -1.23 -18.76
CA LEU A 19 2.54 -1.32 -18.81
C LEU A 19 3.11 -2.51 -18.04
N ARG A 20 2.29 -3.34 -17.39
CA ARG A 20 2.75 -4.41 -16.48
C ARG A 20 3.67 -5.45 -17.14
N ASP A 21 3.57 -5.60 -18.47
CA ASP A 21 4.32 -6.56 -19.25
C ASP A 21 5.63 -5.96 -19.81
N GLU A 22 5.89 -4.67 -19.57
CA GLU A 22 7.14 -4.00 -19.92
C GLU A 22 8.30 -4.50 -19.03
N PRO A 23 9.49 -4.73 -19.58
CA PRO A 23 10.60 -5.37 -18.85
C PRO A 23 11.11 -4.54 -17.67
N ASN A 24 10.85 -3.23 -17.66
CA ASN A 24 11.27 -2.29 -16.62
C ASN A 24 10.10 -1.84 -15.72
N VAL A 25 8.98 -2.55 -15.73
CA VAL A 25 7.82 -2.28 -14.87
C VAL A 25 7.47 -3.53 -14.07
N LEU A 26 7.40 -3.39 -12.74
CA LEU A 26 6.87 -4.44 -11.86
C LEU A 26 5.59 -3.95 -11.21
N PHE A 27 4.45 -4.51 -11.63
CA PHE A 27 3.16 -4.22 -11.02
C PHE A 27 2.92 -5.15 -9.81
N LEU A 28 2.75 -4.57 -8.62
CA LEU A 28 2.45 -5.30 -7.38
C LEU A 28 1.18 -4.74 -6.74
N LYS A 29 0.44 -5.60 -6.05
CA LYS A 29 -0.76 -5.24 -5.29
C LYS A 29 -0.51 -5.37 -3.81
N TYR A 30 -0.98 -4.39 -3.03
CA TYR A 30 -0.82 -4.38 -1.57
C TYR A 30 -1.31 -5.67 -0.91
N GLU A 31 -2.39 -6.24 -1.43
CA GLU A 31 -3.04 -7.42 -0.86
C GLU A 31 -2.24 -8.69 -1.12
N ASP A 32 -1.52 -8.77 -2.24
CA ASP A 32 -0.57 -9.86 -2.50
C ASP A 32 0.62 -9.78 -1.52
N LEU A 33 1.12 -8.58 -1.21
CA LEU A 33 2.16 -8.37 -0.18
C LEU A 33 1.66 -8.77 1.21
N LYS A 34 0.39 -8.51 1.52
CA LYS A 34 -0.22 -8.89 2.80
C LYS A 34 -0.46 -10.39 2.91
N LYS A 35 -0.81 -11.04 1.81
CA LYS A 35 -1.06 -12.48 1.74
C LYS A 35 0.21 -13.30 1.80
N ASP A 36 1.22 -12.90 1.03
CA ASP A 36 2.53 -13.56 1.00
C ASP A 36 3.64 -12.54 0.72
N LEU A 37 4.17 -11.98 1.81
CA LEU A 37 5.25 -11.01 1.76
C LEU A 37 6.52 -11.64 1.17
N LYS A 38 6.83 -12.89 1.51
CA LYS A 38 8.06 -13.56 1.08
C LYS A 38 8.06 -13.74 -0.44
N LYS A 39 6.94 -14.18 -1.01
CA LYS A 39 6.76 -14.28 -2.45
C LYS A 39 6.87 -12.93 -3.15
N SER A 40 6.24 -11.88 -2.59
CA SER A 40 6.28 -10.54 -3.18
C SER A 40 7.70 -9.96 -3.16
N VAL A 41 8.45 -10.13 -2.07
CA VAL A 41 9.85 -9.72 -1.98
C VAL A 41 10.73 -10.54 -2.93
N ALA A 42 10.45 -11.83 -3.12
CA ALA A 42 11.14 -12.65 -4.11
C ALA A 42 10.90 -12.15 -5.55
N GLN A 43 9.69 -11.69 -5.87
CA GLN A 43 9.40 -11.06 -7.17
C GLN A 43 10.21 -9.78 -7.36
N ILE A 44 10.29 -8.92 -6.33
CA ILE A 44 11.10 -7.70 -6.35
C ILE A 44 12.59 -8.05 -6.53
N ARG A 45 13.10 -9.06 -5.82
CA ARG A 45 14.48 -9.55 -5.97
C ARG A 45 14.78 -9.92 -7.42
N THR A 46 13.92 -10.75 -8.02
CA THR A 46 14.08 -11.22 -9.39
C THR A 46 14.04 -10.06 -10.37
N PHE A 47 13.08 -9.15 -10.21
CA PHE A 47 12.92 -7.98 -11.08
C PHE A 47 14.12 -7.01 -11.00
N LEU A 48 14.69 -6.80 -9.82
CA LEU A 48 15.86 -5.94 -9.64
C LEU A 48 17.19 -6.65 -9.93
N GLU A 49 17.14 -7.92 -10.36
CA GLU A 49 18.31 -8.78 -10.65
C GLU A 49 19.33 -8.80 -9.50
N LYS A 50 18.85 -8.79 -8.24
CA LYS A 50 19.71 -8.76 -7.05
C LYS A 50 20.02 -10.16 -6.54
N PRO A 51 21.31 -10.56 -6.45
CA PRO A 51 21.67 -11.87 -5.92
C PRO A 51 21.68 -11.82 -4.37
N ILE A 52 20.50 -11.82 -3.76
CA ILE A 52 20.36 -11.97 -2.31
C ILE A 52 20.03 -13.41 -1.92
N THR A 53 20.58 -13.87 -0.81
CA THR A 53 20.33 -15.21 -0.26
C THR A 53 18.92 -15.33 0.31
N GLU A 54 18.47 -16.56 0.57
CA GLU A 54 17.19 -16.79 1.26
C GLU A 54 17.18 -16.19 2.67
N ASP A 55 18.30 -16.24 3.40
CA ASP A 55 18.43 -15.61 4.71
C ASP A 55 18.26 -14.08 4.64
N GLN A 56 18.88 -13.44 3.65
CA GLN A 56 18.73 -12.00 3.42
C GLN A 56 17.28 -11.64 3.04
N LEU A 57 16.63 -12.49 2.24
CA LEU A 57 15.23 -12.33 1.87
C LEU A 57 14.31 -12.44 3.10
N ASP A 58 14.58 -13.39 3.98
CA ASP A 58 13.85 -13.54 5.25
C ASP A 58 14.07 -12.35 6.18
N ASP A 59 15.28 -11.80 6.24
CA ASP A 59 15.58 -10.63 7.04
C ASP A 59 14.89 -9.37 6.51
N ILE A 60 14.82 -9.19 5.18
CA ILE A 60 14.02 -8.13 4.55
C ILE A 60 12.55 -8.29 4.92
N CYS A 61 12.00 -9.50 4.82
CA CYS A 61 10.60 -9.77 5.16
C CYS A 61 10.30 -9.43 6.62
N LYS A 62 11.16 -9.88 7.55
CA LYS A 62 11.04 -9.56 8.98
C LYS A 62 11.04 -8.04 9.20
N GLY A 63 12.01 -7.32 8.62
CA GLY A 63 12.16 -5.88 8.76
C GLY A 63 11.02 -5.06 8.11
N SER A 64 10.35 -5.63 7.12
CA SER A 64 9.27 -4.98 6.35
C SER A 64 7.86 -5.27 6.87
N THR A 65 7.75 -5.99 8.00
CA THR A 65 6.43 -6.19 8.65
C THR A 65 5.88 -4.88 9.18
N PHE A 66 4.55 -4.74 9.21
CA PHE A 66 3.89 -3.54 9.73
C PHE A 66 4.35 -3.19 11.15
N GLN A 67 4.48 -4.17 12.04
CA GLN A 67 4.93 -3.95 13.40
C GLN A 67 6.37 -3.44 13.45
N LYS A 68 7.29 -4.05 12.69
CA LYS A 68 8.69 -3.60 12.64
C LYS A 68 8.83 -2.21 12.03
N MET A 69 8.06 -1.90 11.00
CA MET A 69 8.04 -0.55 10.41
C MET A 69 7.47 0.47 11.40
N LYS A 70 6.43 0.12 12.17
CA LYS A 70 5.81 0.99 13.18
C LYS A 70 6.76 1.34 14.33
N GLU A 71 7.65 0.43 14.69
CA GLU A 71 8.70 0.65 15.70
C GLU A 71 9.93 1.38 15.14
N ASN A 72 10.11 1.42 13.83
CA ASN A 72 11.33 1.94 13.19
C ASN A 72 11.24 3.46 12.94
N PRO A 73 12.08 4.30 13.59
CA PRO A 73 12.08 5.74 13.37
C PRO A 73 12.40 6.17 11.94
N LYS A 74 13.08 5.34 11.16
CA LYS A 74 13.36 5.64 9.74
C LYS A 74 12.17 5.37 8.82
N ALA A 75 11.17 4.64 9.29
CA ALA A 75 10.00 4.23 8.51
C ALA A 75 8.68 4.81 9.07
N ASN A 76 8.66 5.21 10.34
CA ASN A 76 7.48 5.73 11.01
C ASN A 76 7.63 7.22 11.39
N PRO A 77 7.07 8.15 10.59
CA PRO A 77 7.09 9.56 10.94
C PRO A 77 6.24 9.90 12.18
N ASP A 78 5.33 9.01 12.61
CA ASP A 78 4.50 9.20 13.82
C ASP A 78 5.33 9.22 15.11
N LEU A 79 6.57 8.72 15.06
CA LEU A 79 7.50 8.78 16.18
C LEU A 79 8.07 10.19 16.40
N PHE A 80 7.73 11.15 15.53
CA PHE A 80 8.22 12.52 15.60
C PHE A 80 7.10 13.57 15.54
N ASP A 81 7.32 14.72 16.18
CA ASP A 81 6.45 15.90 16.04
C ASP A 81 7.06 16.89 15.04
N TRP A 82 6.52 16.92 13.80
CA TRP A 82 6.99 17.83 12.75
C TRP A 82 6.41 19.25 12.86
N THR A 83 5.72 19.57 13.96
CA THR A 83 5.19 20.92 14.19
C THR A 83 6.33 21.91 14.43
N PRO A 84 6.43 23.01 13.66
CA PRO A 84 7.44 24.04 13.89
C PRO A 84 7.42 24.55 15.34
N GLY A 85 8.60 24.62 15.98
CA GLY A 85 8.76 25.12 17.35
C GLY A 85 8.50 24.11 18.47
N LYS A 86 8.22 22.83 18.16
CA LYS A 86 8.12 21.76 19.15
C LYS A 86 9.36 20.86 19.21
N ASP A 87 9.51 20.16 20.34
CA ASP A 87 10.48 19.07 20.46
C ASP A 87 10.03 17.91 19.57
N TRP A 88 10.67 17.78 18.42
CA TRP A 88 10.35 16.77 17.41
C TRP A 88 10.49 15.33 17.93
N LYS A 89 11.17 15.09 19.06
CA LYS A 89 11.29 13.76 19.68
C LYS A 89 10.12 13.41 20.61
N LYS A 90 9.14 14.31 20.78
CA LYS A 90 7.99 14.13 21.68
C LYS A 90 6.67 14.33 20.92
N PRO A 91 6.18 13.30 20.20
CA PRO A 91 4.92 13.39 19.47
C PRO A 91 3.76 13.74 20.42
N THR A 92 3.11 14.88 20.18
CA THR A 92 2.04 15.41 21.05
C THR A 92 0.63 14.89 20.73
N GLY A 93 0.51 13.78 20.00
CA GLY A 93 -0.77 13.08 19.76
C GLY A 93 -1.79 13.81 18.87
N LYS A 94 -1.45 14.99 18.33
CA LYS A 94 -2.34 15.79 17.45
C LYS A 94 -2.17 15.55 15.95
N HIS A 95 -1.40 14.53 15.56
CA HIS A 95 -1.17 14.19 14.14
C HIS A 95 -2.01 13.02 13.68
N ILE A 96 -2.40 13.05 12.40
CA ILE A 96 -3.00 11.91 11.71
C ILE A 96 -1.95 10.80 11.67
N GLN A 97 -2.26 9.62 12.22
CA GLN A 97 -1.34 8.49 12.23
C GLN A 97 -1.03 8.02 10.79
N PHE A 98 0.24 8.05 10.42
CA PHE A 98 0.76 7.53 9.15
C PHE A 98 0.65 6.00 9.11
N LEU A 99 1.14 5.31 10.15
CA LEU A 99 1.03 3.84 10.25
C LEU A 99 -0.17 3.43 11.12
N ARG A 100 -1.35 3.54 10.51
CA ARG A 100 -2.64 3.34 11.20
C ARG A 100 -2.96 1.89 11.56
N LYS A 101 -3.34 1.05 10.58
CA LYS A 101 -3.76 -0.36 10.81
C LYS A 101 -2.97 -1.42 10.02
N GLY A 102 -2.55 -1.11 8.79
CA GLY A 102 -1.77 -2.05 7.97
C GLY A 102 -2.50 -3.36 7.63
N GLN A 103 -3.80 -3.29 7.33
CA GLN A 103 -4.66 -4.44 7.07
C GLN A 103 -5.49 -4.25 5.79
N VAL A 104 -5.88 -5.36 5.18
CA VAL A 104 -6.90 -5.43 4.12
C VAL A 104 -8.29 -5.45 4.76
N GLY A 105 -9.30 -4.89 4.09
CA GLY A 105 -10.70 -4.99 4.54
C GLY A 105 -11.19 -3.93 5.52
N ASP A 106 -10.38 -2.92 5.87
CA ASP A 106 -10.83 -1.87 6.82
C ASP A 106 -11.97 -0.98 6.27
N TRP A 107 -12.21 -1.01 4.96
CA TRP A 107 -13.34 -0.33 4.31
C TRP A 107 -14.69 -0.74 4.90
N LYS A 108 -14.83 -1.98 5.38
CA LYS A 108 -16.04 -2.51 6.03
C LYS A 108 -16.43 -1.75 7.30
N ASN A 109 -15.47 -1.07 7.94
CA ASN A 109 -15.72 -0.26 9.13
C ASN A 109 -16.12 1.19 8.80
N LEU A 110 -16.12 1.57 7.52
CA LEU A 110 -16.30 2.95 7.06
C LEU A 110 -17.49 3.10 6.11
N PHE A 111 -17.67 2.14 5.21
CA PHE A 111 -18.72 2.18 4.19
C PHE A 111 -20.04 1.70 4.79
N THR A 112 -21.10 2.46 4.55
CA THR A 112 -22.45 1.93 4.63
C THR A 112 -22.70 0.95 3.48
N VAL A 113 -23.69 0.06 3.62
CA VAL A 113 -24.06 -0.91 2.57
C VAL A 113 -24.32 -0.20 1.23
N ALA A 114 -25.13 0.86 1.25
CA ALA A 114 -25.47 1.63 0.05
C ALA A 114 -24.24 2.29 -0.61
N GLN A 115 -23.27 2.76 0.18
CA GLN A 115 -22.01 3.29 -0.36
C GLN A 115 -21.14 2.19 -0.99
N SER A 116 -21.10 1.01 -0.37
CA SER A 116 -20.36 -0.14 -0.90
C SER A 116 -20.95 -0.56 -2.25
N GLU A 117 -22.26 -0.81 -2.30
CA GLU A 117 -22.96 -1.21 -3.53
C GLU A 117 -22.73 -0.19 -4.65
N ARG A 118 -22.85 1.10 -4.33
CA ARG A 118 -22.60 2.15 -5.32
C ARG A 118 -21.16 2.18 -5.81
N PHE A 119 -20.19 1.95 -4.94
CA PHE A 119 -18.79 1.89 -5.33
C PHE A 119 -18.48 0.63 -6.15
N ASP A 120 -19.09 -0.50 -5.81
CA ASP A 120 -18.96 -1.77 -6.54
C ASP A 120 -19.48 -1.64 -7.98
N GLU A 121 -20.60 -0.93 -8.20
CA GLU A 121 -21.09 -0.62 -9.55
C GLU A 121 -20.04 0.15 -10.37
N ILE A 122 -19.47 1.22 -9.80
CA ILE A 122 -18.45 2.04 -10.46
C ILE A 122 -17.19 1.23 -10.73
N TYR A 123 -16.73 0.45 -9.75
CA TYR A 123 -15.56 -0.40 -9.85
C TYR A 123 -15.71 -1.44 -10.97
N ASN A 124 -16.86 -2.12 -11.01
CA ASN A 124 -17.14 -3.13 -12.01
C ASN A 124 -17.24 -2.55 -13.41
N ASP A 125 -17.82 -1.36 -13.58
CA ASP A 125 -17.87 -0.66 -14.86
C ASP A 125 -16.46 -0.26 -15.33
N LYS A 126 -15.66 0.34 -14.43
CA LYS A 126 -14.34 0.89 -14.75
C LYS A 126 -13.27 -0.18 -15.03
N LEU A 127 -13.33 -1.34 -14.37
CA LEU A 127 -12.36 -2.43 -14.59
C LEU A 127 -12.84 -3.48 -15.59
N LYS A 128 -14.04 -3.34 -16.13
CA LYS A 128 -14.58 -4.30 -17.08
C LYS A 128 -13.63 -4.47 -18.28
N GLY A 129 -13.20 -5.70 -18.52
CA GLY A 129 -12.37 -6.06 -19.67
C GLY A 129 -10.88 -5.78 -19.53
N THR A 130 -10.41 -5.20 -18.43
CA THR A 130 -8.97 -4.92 -18.21
C THR A 130 -8.19 -6.14 -17.72
N GLY A 131 -8.90 -7.13 -17.15
CA GLY A 131 -8.30 -8.30 -16.49
C GLY A 131 -7.67 -8.01 -15.12
N LEU A 132 -7.63 -6.75 -14.69
CA LEU A 132 -7.13 -6.36 -13.39
C LEU A 132 -8.15 -6.71 -12.29
N THR A 133 -7.71 -7.44 -11.27
CA THR A 133 -8.53 -7.81 -10.12
C THR A 133 -7.80 -7.54 -8.81
N PHE A 134 -8.56 -7.14 -7.79
CA PHE A 134 -8.09 -6.88 -6.43
C PHE A 134 -8.79 -7.81 -5.43
N GLN A 135 -8.10 -8.12 -4.33
CA GLN A 135 -8.69 -8.80 -3.18
C GLN A 135 -9.03 -7.73 -2.15
N PHE A 136 -10.28 -7.64 -1.72
CA PHE A 136 -10.71 -6.59 -0.77
C PHE A 136 -10.81 -7.09 0.67
N GLU A 137 -10.50 -8.38 0.90
CA GLU A 137 -10.56 -9.11 2.16
C GLU A 137 -9.59 -10.29 2.19
#